data_AF-A0A2G1Z4Z3-F1
#
_entry.id   AF-A0A2G1Z4Z3-F1
#
_cell.length_a   1.000
_cell.length_b   1.000
_cell.length_c   1.000
_cell.angle_alpha   90.00
_cell.angle_beta   90.00
_cell.angle_gamma   90.00
#
_symmetry.space_group_name_H-M   'P 1'
#
loop_
_entity.id
_entity.type
_entity.pdbx_description
1 polymer ?
#
loop_
_entity_poly.entity_id
_entity_poly.type
_entity_poly.pdbx_seq_one_letter_code
_entity_poly.pdbx_strand_id
1 'polypeptide(L)'
;MFWNRISHQKILSLGTMARTLSLDFSELEKSTASERLREVWHGAVVVDTPSAILVNHASLSEFEFIFEAAPDPRSVIQYLRVKGKDELDGFQIFAKHNKIIAEWRPPRPGHRINGNQKKLLKVLQTEFSIRHMPVIEKPPKSGTGQLMAASVTASIIMAFADGELSIQEKERLVDILSRFKSGYSTPQEILSMVETHVKMLHDEGRDTWPAIMNSLTKEFSVAAKKTVLHAAGTMALADGTFSEEEQTKIAEMAQWIGLDLKYLKEWMREFDVTVTHAEIMGMTVE
;
A
#
# COMPACT_ATOMS: atom_id res chain seq x y z
N MET A 1 -10.99 -19.38 -24.44
CA MET A 1 -10.21 -19.23 -23.19
C MET A 1 -11.04 -18.35 -22.26
N PHE A 2 -11.80 -18.95 -21.34
CA PHE A 2 -12.67 -18.21 -20.41
C PHE A 2 -11.79 -17.54 -19.36
N TRP A 3 -11.69 -16.22 -19.40
CA TRP A 3 -11.06 -15.46 -18.32
C TRP A 3 -11.97 -15.59 -17.09
N ASN A 4 -11.46 -16.17 -16.00
CA ASN A 4 -12.19 -16.35 -14.75
C ASN A 4 -12.40 -14.98 -14.08
N ARG A 5 -13.35 -14.20 -14.61
CA ARG A 5 -13.77 -12.94 -13.97
C ARG A 5 -14.51 -13.29 -12.69
N ILE A 6 -13.98 -12.83 -11.55
CA ILE A 6 -14.75 -12.84 -10.32
C ILE A 6 -16.00 -11.97 -10.51
N SER A 7 -17.16 -12.60 -10.32
CA SER A 7 -18.44 -11.94 -10.46
C SER A 7 -18.59 -10.85 -9.39
N HIS A 8 -19.30 -9.78 -9.72
CA HIS A 8 -19.55 -8.71 -8.75
C HIS A 8 -20.26 -9.25 -7.49
N GLN A 9 -21.20 -10.18 -7.67
CA GLN A 9 -21.89 -10.86 -6.57
C GLN A 9 -20.93 -11.59 -5.62
N LYS A 10 -19.89 -12.27 -6.14
CA LYS A 10 -18.87 -12.92 -5.30
C LYS A 10 -18.10 -11.90 -4.46
N ILE A 11 -17.79 -10.72 -5.02
CA ILE A 11 -17.12 -9.64 -4.29
C ILE A 11 -18.01 -9.10 -3.17
N LEU A 12 -19.30 -8.90 -3.45
CA LEU A 12 -20.28 -8.48 -2.44
C LEU A 12 -20.38 -9.52 -1.32
N SER A 13 -20.46 -10.81 -1.66
CA SER A 13 -20.48 -11.90 -0.68
C SER A 13 -19.22 -11.92 0.18
N LEU A 14 -18.04 -11.73 -0.42
CA LEU A 14 -16.78 -11.60 0.32
C LEU A 14 -16.82 -10.42 1.29
N GLY A 15 -17.22 -9.23 0.84
CA GLY A 15 -17.26 -8.02 1.67
C GLY A 15 -18.20 -8.16 2.86
N THR A 16 -19.40 -8.72 2.64
CA THR A 16 -20.36 -9.04 3.70
C THR A 16 -19.78 -10.06 4.68
N MET A 17 -19.23 -11.17 4.19
CA MET A 17 -18.66 -12.21 5.05
C MET A 17 -17.47 -11.70 5.86
N ALA A 18 -16.56 -10.94 5.25
CA ALA A 18 -15.42 -10.37 5.96
C ALA A 18 -15.86 -9.47 7.12
N ARG A 19 -16.92 -8.67 6.93
CA ARG A 19 -17.51 -7.81 7.98
C ARG A 19 -18.23 -8.59 9.08
N THR A 20 -19.09 -9.53 8.71
CA THR A 20 -19.85 -10.33 9.68
C THR A 20 -18.90 -11.19 10.52
N LEU A 21 -18.00 -11.92 9.86
CA LEU A 21 -17.08 -12.83 10.55
C LEU A 21 -16.07 -12.07 11.42
N SER A 22 -15.64 -10.86 11.03
CA SER A 22 -14.71 -10.08 11.84
C SER A 22 -15.33 -9.51 13.12
N LEU A 23 -16.67 -9.41 13.18
CA LEU A 23 -17.42 -8.96 14.34
C LEU A 23 -17.79 -10.12 15.27
N ASP A 24 -18.26 -11.22 14.70
CA ASP A 24 -18.87 -12.29 15.48
C ASP A 24 -17.86 -13.24 16.12
N PHE A 25 -16.64 -13.31 15.56
CA PHE A 25 -15.62 -14.30 15.94
C PHE A 25 -14.37 -13.70 16.56
N SER A 26 -14.21 -12.37 16.51
CA SER A 26 -13.08 -11.73 17.18
C SER A 26 -13.16 -11.97 18.69
N GLU A 27 -12.03 -12.30 19.29
CA GLU A 27 -11.90 -12.51 20.74
C GLU A 27 -12.60 -13.75 21.29
N LEU A 28 -13.14 -14.63 20.42
CA LEU A 28 -13.58 -15.95 20.83
C LEU A 28 -12.40 -16.90 21.04
N GLU A 29 -12.53 -17.82 22.01
CA GLU A 29 -11.66 -18.98 22.11
C GLU A 29 -11.77 -19.83 20.83
N LYS A 30 -10.64 -20.34 20.36
CA LYS A 30 -10.55 -21.05 19.08
C LYS A 30 -11.48 -22.27 18.99
N SER A 31 -11.66 -23.03 20.07
CA SER A 31 -12.61 -24.14 20.13
C SER A 31 -14.04 -23.67 19.83
N THR A 32 -14.51 -22.67 20.57
CA THR A 32 -15.83 -22.06 20.42
C THR A 32 -16.03 -21.44 19.04
N ALA A 33 -15.01 -20.74 18.52
CA ALA A 33 -15.05 -20.16 17.18
C ALA A 33 -15.19 -21.25 16.09
N SER A 34 -14.44 -22.35 16.23
CA SER A 34 -14.46 -23.46 15.29
C SER A 34 -15.82 -24.18 15.24
N GLU A 35 -16.43 -24.42 16.40
CA GLU A 35 -17.79 -24.98 16.50
C GLU A 35 -18.82 -24.07 15.83
N ARG A 36 -18.82 -22.78 16.20
CA ARG A 36 -19.74 -21.80 15.61
C ARG A 36 -19.57 -21.67 14.09
N LEU A 37 -18.34 -21.68 13.59
CA LEU A 37 -18.09 -21.61 12.14
C LEU A 37 -18.71 -22.80 11.39
N ARG A 38 -18.65 -24.00 11.97
CA ARG A 38 -19.30 -25.19 11.39
C ARG A 38 -20.82 -25.09 11.39
N GLU A 39 -21.39 -24.45 12.42
CA GLU A 39 -22.84 -24.25 12.55
C GLU A 39 -23.38 -23.19 11.60
N VAL A 40 -22.74 -22.00 11.56
CA VAL A 40 -23.30 -20.84 10.84
C VAL A 40 -22.89 -20.79 9.38
N TRP A 41 -21.79 -21.45 9.01
CA TRP A 41 -21.26 -21.42 7.65
C TRP A 41 -21.45 -22.75 6.93
N HIS A 42 -22.71 -23.05 6.59
CA HIS A 42 -23.07 -24.28 5.90
C HIS A 42 -22.30 -24.46 4.58
N GLY A 43 -21.70 -25.64 4.40
CA GLY A 43 -20.87 -25.95 3.23
C GLY A 43 -19.42 -25.47 3.33
N ALA A 44 -19.03 -24.85 4.44
CA ALA A 44 -17.63 -24.56 4.73
C ALA A 44 -16.91 -25.80 5.27
N VAL A 45 -15.67 -26.00 4.82
CA VAL A 45 -14.73 -26.95 5.41
C VAL A 45 -13.88 -26.21 6.43
N VAL A 46 -14.03 -26.56 7.71
CA VAL A 46 -13.35 -25.94 8.84
C VAL A 46 -12.25 -26.87 9.36
N VAL A 47 -11.00 -26.42 9.31
CA VAL A 47 -9.82 -27.19 9.71
C VAL A 47 -9.06 -26.44 10.82
N ASP A 48 -8.93 -27.08 11.97
CA ASP A 48 -8.16 -26.53 13.09
C ASP A 48 -6.67 -26.86 12.96
N THR A 49 -5.83 -25.84 13.06
CA THR A 49 -4.36 -25.96 13.14
C THR A 49 -3.89 -25.41 14.49
N PRO A 50 -2.65 -25.66 14.95
CA PRO A 50 -2.22 -25.15 16.26
C PRO A 50 -2.39 -23.62 16.44
N SER A 51 -2.15 -22.83 15.40
CA SER A 51 -2.16 -21.36 15.46
C SER A 51 -3.35 -20.69 14.79
N ALA A 52 -4.23 -21.42 14.09
CA ALA A 52 -5.32 -20.82 13.33
C ALA A 52 -6.48 -21.80 13.06
N ILE A 53 -7.62 -21.26 12.64
CA ILE A 53 -8.71 -22.01 12.01
C ILE A 53 -8.71 -21.66 10.52
N LEU A 54 -8.57 -22.67 9.66
CA LEU A 54 -8.66 -22.51 8.22
C LEU A 54 -10.08 -22.84 7.77
N VAL A 55 -10.67 -21.96 6.96
CA VAL A 55 -12.01 -22.14 6.44
C VAL A 55 -12.01 -21.96 4.93
N ASN A 56 -12.52 -22.98 4.23
CA ASN A 56 -12.71 -22.96 2.78
C ASN A 56 -14.20 -23.12 2.48
N HIS A 57 -14.73 -22.32 1.57
CA HIS A 57 -16.14 -22.36 1.20
C HIS A 57 -16.29 -22.51 -0.32
N ALA A 58 -17.11 -23.46 -0.78
CA ALA A 58 -17.21 -23.80 -2.19
C ALA A 58 -17.65 -22.63 -3.09
N SER A 59 -18.52 -21.74 -2.60
CA SER A 59 -18.96 -20.57 -3.38
C SER A 59 -17.91 -19.45 -3.47
N LEU A 60 -16.87 -19.52 -2.63
CA LEU A 60 -15.76 -18.58 -2.54
C LEU A 60 -14.42 -19.33 -2.66
N SER A 61 -14.34 -20.27 -3.59
CA SER A 61 -13.17 -21.12 -3.82
C SER A 61 -11.89 -20.33 -4.10
N GLU A 62 -12.02 -19.11 -4.64
CA GLU A 62 -10.92 -18.18 -4.92
C GLU A 62 -10.32 -17.53 -3.66
N PHE A 63 -10.89 -17.81 -2.48
CA PHE A 63 -10.47 -17.22 -1.21
C PHE A 63 -10.18 -18.30 -0.16
N GLU A 64 -9.22 -18.02 0.71
CA GLU A 64 -8.95 -18.77 1.94
C GLU A 64 -9.22 -17.88 3.14
N PHE A 65 -10.03 -18.33 4.08
CA PHE A 65 -10.32 -17.60 5.31
C PHE A 65 -9.51 -18.22 6.45
N ILE A 66 -8.77 -17.38 7.16
CA ILE A 66 -7.84 -17.79 8.21
C ILE A 66 -8.17 -16.99 9.45
N PHE A 67 -8.62 -17.65 10.51
CA PHE A 67 -8.81 -17.03 11.82
C PHE A 67 -7.55 -17.30 12.66
N GLU A 68 -6.69 -16.29 12.78
CA GLU A 68 -5.41 -16.42 13.49
C GLU A 68 -5.61 -16.24 15.00
N ALA A 69 -5.10 -17.21 15.77
CA ALA A 69 -5.17 -17.21 17.22
C ALA A 69 -3.90 -16.64 17.85
N ALA A 70 -4.03 -16.11 19.06
CA ALA A 70 -2.90 -15.72 19.88
C ALA A 70 -2.00 -16.94 20.18
N PRO A 71 -0.67 -16.79 20.20
CA PRO A 71 0.25 -17.84 20.64
C PRO A 71 0.24 -17.94 22.17
N ASP A 72 -0.93 -18.20 22.75
CA ASP A 72 -1.17 -18.26 24.19
C ASP A 72 -2.04 -19.48 24.54
N PRO A 73 -2.12 -19.88 25.83
CA PRO A 73 -2.83 -21.10 26.23
C PRO A 73 -4.36 -21.03 26.08
N ARG A 74 -4.93 -19.83 25.89
CA ARG A 74 -6.37 -19.65 25.63
C ARG A 74 -6.69 -19.67 24.13
N SER A 75 -5.67 -19.47 23.27
CA SER A 75 -5.77 -19.53 21.80
C SER A 75 -6.95 -18.70 21.28
N VAL A 76 -7.05 -17.45 21.74
CA VAL A 76 -8.13 -16.54 21.35
C VAL A 76 -7.91 -16.01 19.94
N ILE A 77 -8.97 -15.96 19.12
CA ILE A 77 -8.91 -15.40 17.76
C ILE A 77 -8.61 -13.90 17.83
N GLN A 78 -7.50 -13.49 17.21
CA GLN A 78 -7.05 -12.11 17.20
C GLN A 78 -7.55 -11.34 15.98
N TYR A 79 -7.56 -11.97 14.81
CA TYR A 79 -7.99 -11.36 13.56
C TYR A 79 -8.37 -12.41 12.51
N LEU A 80 -9.23 -12.01 11.58
CA LEU A 80 -9.54 -12.73 10.36
C LEU A 80 -8.60 -12.23 9.25
N ARG A 81 -7.92 -13.15 8.58
CA ARG A 81 -7.21 -12.91 7.34
C ARG A 81 -7.91 -13.65 6.20
N VAL A 82 -8.26 -12.95 5.13
CA VAL A 82 -8.74 -13.57 3.89
C VAL A 82 -7.66 -13.44 2.82
N LYS A 83 -7.23 -14.55 2.23
CA LYS A 83 -6.22 -14.56 1.15
C LYS A 83 -6.86 -14.91 -0.18
N GLY A 84 -6.51 -14.18 -1.23
CA GLY A 84 -6.83 -14.56 -2.60
C GLY A 84 -5.98 -15.72 -3.09
N LYS A 85 -6.53 -16.57 -3.96
CA LYS A 85 -5.85 -17.66 -4.68
C LYS A 85 -5.82 -17.39 -6.18
N ASP A 86 -4.96 -18.09 -6.90
CA ASP A 86 -4.87 -18.06 -8.36
C ASP A 86 -4.73 -16.63 -8.92
N GLU A 87 -5.73 -16.13 -9.67
CA GLU A 87 -5.74 -14.78 -10.22
C GLU A 87 -5.85 -13.67 -9.15
N LEU A 88 -6.16 -14.03 -7.90
CA LEU A 88 -6.17 -13.13 -6.77
C LEU A 88 -4.95 -13.29 -5.86
N ASP A 89 -3.94 -14.05 -6.25
CA ASP A 89 -2.73 -14.19 -5.44
C ASP A 89 -2.11 -12.82 -5.11
N GLY A 90 -1.64 -12.67 -3.87
CA GLY A 90 -1.14 -11.41 -3.34
C GLY A 90 -2.20 -10.50 -2.71
N PHE A 91 -3.49 -10.71 -2.98
CA PHE A 91 -4.58 -10.01 -2.31
C PHE A 91 -4.81 -10.56 -0.90
N GLN A 92 -4.96 -9.66 0.08
CA GLN A 92 -5.28 -9.99 1.46
C GLN A 92 -6.31 -9.02 2.05
N ILE A 93 -7.22 -9.53 2.87
CA ILE A 93 -8.04 -8.73 3.78
C ILE A 93 -7.61 -9.05 5.20
N PHE A 94 -7.35 -8.03 5.99
CA PHE A 94 -7.15 -8.11 7.43
C PHE A 94 -8.34 -7.47 8.12
N ALA A 95 -9.03 -8.25 8.94
CA ALA A 95 -10.25 -7.81 9.61
C ALA A 95 -10.18 -8.11 11.10
N LYS A 96 -10.44 -7.10 11.92
CA LYS A 96 -10.60 -7.24 13.37
C LYS A 96 -11.70 -6.29 13.84
N HIS A 97 -12.80 -6.83 14.35
CA HIS A 97 -14.02 -6.08 14.66
C HIS A 97 -14.46 -5.23 13.44
N ASN A 98 -14.49 -3.91 13.59
CA ASN A 98 -14.85 -2.93 12.55
C ASN A 98 -13.65 -2.39 11.75
N LYS A 99 -12.41 -2.81 12.08
CA LYS A 99 -11.22 -2.40 11.34
C LYS A 99 -10.91 -3.45 10.28
N ILE A 100 -11.30 -3.14 9.05
CA ILE A 100 -11.08 -4.00 7.89
C ILE A 100 -10.23 -3.25 6.89
N ILE A 101 -9.11 -3.87 6.51
CA ILE A 101 -8.14 -3.32 5.57
C ILE A 101 -7.93 -4.37 4.48
N ALA A 102 -8.01 -3.92 3.24
CA ALA A 102 -7.55 -4.70 2.09
C ALA A 102 -6.12 -4.28 1.73
N GLU A 103 -5.29 -5.26 1.42
CA GLU A 103 -3.91 -5.06 0.98
C GLU A 103 -3.68 -5.86 -0.29
N TRP A 104 -2.87 -5.32 -1.18
CA TRP A 104 -2.25 -6.10 -2.23
C TRP A 104 -0.75 -6.14 -2.00
N ARG A 105 -0.20 -7.35 -1.99
CA ARG A 105 1.24 -7.61 -1.92
C ARG A 105 1.64 -8.36 -3.18
N PRO A 106 2.64 -7.89 -3.94
CA PRO A 106 3.09 -8.62 -5.11
C PRO A 106 3.57 -10.02 -4.68
N PRO A 107 3.02 -11.12 -5.22
CA PRO A 107 3.44 -12.47 -4.83
C PRO A 107 4.91 -12.76 -5.13
N ARG A 108 5.44 -12.04 -6.12
CA ARG A 108 6.84 -12.10 -6.56
C ARG A 108 7.26 -10.73 -7.11
N PRO A 109 8.57 -10.40 -7.07
CA PRO A 109 9.08 -9.17 -7.63
C PRO A 109 8.60 -8.94 -9.07
N GLY A 110 8.04 -7.76 -9.31
CA GLY A 110 7.52 -7.36 -10.62
C GLY A 110 6.24 -8.06 -11.08
N HIS A 111 5.48 -8.71 -10.21
CA HIS A 111 4.08 -9.06 -10.47
C HIS A 111 3.25 -7.75 -10.56
N ARG A 112 2.28 -7.67 -11.48
CA ARG A 112 1.40 -6.49 -11.63
C ARG A 112 0.03 -6.79 -11.06
N ILE A 113 -0.61 -5.78 -10.48
CA ILE A 113 -2.01 -5.91 -10.11
C ILE A 113 -2.86 -6.06 -11.38
N ASN A 114 -3.65 -7.11 -11.46
CA ASN A 114 -4.48 -7.40 -12.63
C ASN A 114 -5.88 -6.75 -12.53
N GLY A 115 -6.61 -6.72 -13.64
CA GLY A 115 -7.94 -6.09 -13.69
C GLY A 115 -8.97 -6.68 -12.72
N ASN A 116 -8.90 -7.98 -12.42
CA ASN A 116 -9.78 -8.62 -11.43
C ASN A 116 -9.45 -8.14 -10.01
N GLN A 117 -8.17 -8.03 -9.67
CA GLN A 117 -7.69 -7.49 -8.40
C GLN A 117 -8.05 -6.00 -8.26
N LYS A 118 -7.86 -5.18 -9.31
CA LYS A 118 -8.28 -3.76 -9.32
C LYS A 118 -9.78 -3.63 -9.08
N LYS A 119 -10.61 -4.42 -9.79
CA LYS A 119 -12.07 -4.44 -9.62
C LYS A 119 -12.47 -4.87 -8.21
N LEU A 120 -11.82 -5.89 -7.66
CA LEU A 120 -12.05 -6.39 -6.31
C LEU A 120 -11.81 -5.27 -5.27
N LEU A 121 -10.65 -4.62 -5.32
CA LEU A 121 -10.31 -3.51 -4.44
C LEU A 121 -11.31 -2.35 -4.57
N LYS A 122 -11.68 -1.99 -5.80
CA LYS A 122 -12.65 -0.92 -6.06
C LYS A 122 -13.98 -1.18 -5.37
N VAL A 123 -14.56 -2.37 -5.58
CA VAL A 123 -15.87 -2.72 -5.01
C VAL A 123 -15.81 -2.81 -3.48
N LEU A 124 -14.73 -3.38 -2.91
CA LEU A 124 -14.56 -3.44 -1.46
C LEU A 124 -14.47 -2.05 -0.84
N GLN A 125 -13.83 -1.10 -1.52
CA GLN A 125 -13.75 0.27 -1.06
C GLN A 125 -15.09 1.02 -1.22
N THR A 126 -15.75 0.94 -2.38
CA THR A 126 -16.97 1.71 -2.66
C THR A 126 -18.18 1.20 -1.90
N GLU A 127 -18.37 -0.12 -1.86
CA GLU A 127 -19.58 -0.73 -1.28
C GLU A 127 -19.42 -1.02 0.23
N PHE A 128 -18.19 -1.24 0.69
CA PHE A 128 -17.92 -1.65 2.06
C PHE A 128 -16.95 -0.72 2.80
N SER A 129 -16.55 0.42 2.23
CA SER A 129 -15.60 1.36 2.87
C SER A 129 -14.35 0.67 3.42
N ILE A 130 -13.96 -0.47 2.85
CA ILE A 130 -12.78 -1.22 3.28
C ILE A 130 -11.58 -0.45 2.73
N ARG A 131 -10.75 0.05 3.64
CA ARG A 131 -9.58 0.85 3.26
C ARG A 131 -8.57 -0.05 2.58
N HIS A 132 -8.07 0.39 1.43
CA HIS A 132 -6.91 -0.23 0.82
C HIS A 132 -5.63 0.43 1.36
N MET A 133 -4.67 -0.37 1.82
CA MET A 133 -3.36 0.12 2.22
C MET A 133 -2.29 -0.43 1.27
N PRO A 134 -1.54 0.43 0.54
CA PRO A 134 -0.40 -0.03 -0.22
C PRO A 134 0.64 -0.59 0.74
N VAL A 135 1.13 -1.80 0.46
CA VAL A 135 2.15 -2.44 1.29
C VAL A 135 3.51 -1.90 0.89
N ILE A 136 3.98 -0.94 1.67
CA ILE A 136 5.32 -0.37 1.53
C ILE A 136 6.26 -1.28 2.33
N GLU A 137 7.29 -1.82 1.68
CA GLU A 137 8.36 -2.52 2.42
C GLU A 137 8.89 -1.61 3.52
N LYS A 138 8.97 -2.12 4.76
CA LYS A 138 9.43 -1.33 5.90
C LYS A 138 10.75 -0.65 5.53
N PRO A 139 10.89 0.67 5.72
CA PRO A 139 12.12 1.36 5.38
C PRO A 139 13.30 0.73 6.16
N PRO A 140 14.48 0.61 5.55
CA PRO A 140 15.64 0.02 6.21
C PRO A 140 16.01 0.79 7.49
N LYS A 141 16.52 0.07 8.50
CA LYS A 141 16.79 0.58 9.86
C LYS A 141 17.97 1.57 9.96
N SER A 142 18.73 1.84 8.91
CA SER A 142 19.93 2.70 8.94
C SER A 142 19.81 3.92 8.02
N GLY A 143 20.27 5.09 8.50
CA GLY A 143 20.33 6.34 7.70
C GLY A 143 19.06 7.18 7.69
N THR A 144 18.24 7.13 8.74
CA THR A 144 16.89 7.73 8.80
C THR A 144 16.84 9.20 8.41
N GLY A 145 17.80 10.02 8.86
CA GLY A 145 17.85 11.46 8.53
C GLY A 145 18.15 11.75 7.05
N GLN A 146 19.15 11.08 6.48
CA GLN A 146 19.52 11.26 5.07
C GLN A 146 18.44 10.70 4.13
N LEU A 147 17.85 9.54 4.48
CA LEU A 147 16.73 8.98 3.73
C LEU A 147 15.52 9.92 3.76
N MET A 148 15.27 10.58 4.90
CA MET A 148 14.22 11.58 5.01
C MET A 148 14.53 12.81 4.15
N ALA A 149 15.75 13.34 4.22
CA ALA A 149 16.18 14.47 3.40
C ALA A 149 16.04 14.16 1.91
N ALA A 150 16.48 12.99 1.46
CA ALA A 150 16.31 12.54 0.08
C ALA A 150 14.82 12.41 -0.32
N SER A 151 13.98 11.86 0.55
CA SER A 151 12.54 11.70 0.28
C SER A 151 11.80 13.05 0.22
N VAL A 152 12.13 13.97 1.14
CA VAL A 152 11.64 15.35 1.14
C VAL A 152 12.08 16.06 -0.13
N THR A 153 13.37 16.02 -0.46
CA THR A 153 13.93 16.68 -1.65
C THR A 153 13.28 16.16 -2.93
N ALA A 154 13.13 14.84 -3.07
CA ALA A 154 12.49 14.25 -4.24
C ALA A 154 11.01 14.63 -4.36
N SER A 155 10.28 14.71 -3.23
CA SER A 155 8.88 15.15 -3.22
C SER A 155 8.76 16.62 -3.59
N ILE A 156 9.65 17.48 -3.06
CA ILE A 156 9.68 18.90 -3.41
C ILE A 156 9.94 19.08 -4.90
N ILE A 157 10.95 18.39 -5.46
CA ILE A 157 11.27 18.47 -6.89
C ILE A 157 10.05 18.09 -7.75
N MET A 158 9.31 17.04 -7.37
CA MET A 158 8.10 16.65 -8.10
C MET A 158 7.01 17.73 -8.05
N ALA A 159 6.82 18.35 -6.89
CA ALA A 159 5.86 19.45 -6.72
C ALA A 159 6.33 20.77 -7.34
N PHE A 160 7.64 20.98 -7.52
CA PHE A 160 8.23 22.23 -8.04
C PHE A 160 8.18 22.39 -9.56
N ALA A 161 7.35 21.62 -10.27
CA ALA A 161 7.24 21.68 -11.73
C ALA A 161 7.07 23.12 -12.23
N ASP A 162 6.28 23.94 -11.53
CA ASP A 162 5.90 25.30 -11.91
C ASP A 162 6.70 26.41 -11.21
N GLY A 163 7.67 26.06 -10.34
CA GLY A 163 8.60 27.01 -9.72
C GLY A 163 8.15 27.63 -8.39
N GLU A 164 6.93 27.34 -7.91
CA GLU A 164 6.47 27.70 -6.57
C GLU A 164 5.72 26.51 -5.93
N LEU A 165 5.78 26.40 -4.60
CA LEU A 165 5.00 25.42 -3.83
C LEU A 165 3.89 26.15 -3.08
N SER A 166 2.65 25.92 -3.47
CA SER A 166 1.47 26.44 -2.80
C SER A 166 1.38 25.91 -1.35
N ILE A 167 0.61 26.62 -0.51
CA ILE A 167 0.37 26.19 0.89
C ILE A 167 -0.27 24.80 0.92
N GLN A 168 -1.17 24.51 -0.03
CA GLN A 168 -1.88 23.23 -0.12
C GLN A 168 -0.93 22.09 -0.50
N GLU A 169 0.03 22.33 -1.39
CA GLU A 169 1.08 21.34 -1.71
C GLU A 169 2.01 21.11 -0.53
N LYS A 170 2.34 22.14 0.25
CA LYS A 170 3.13 21.99 1.48
C LYS A 170 2.41 21.10 2.50
N GLU A 171 1.14 21.37 2.74
CA GLU A 171 0.31 20.57 3.66
C GLU A 171 0.18 19.12 3.19
N ARG A 172 -0.08 18.90 1.89
CA ARG A 172 -0.13 17.56 1.29
C ARG A 172 1.19 16.82 1.42
N LEU A 173 2.30 17.49 1.13
CA LEU A 173 3.64 16.92 1.23
C LEU A 173 3.96 16.51 2.68
N VAL A 174 3.58 17.32 3.67
CA VAL A 174 3.73 16.97 5.10
C VAL A 174 2.85 15.77 5.47
N ASP A 175 1.59 15.71 5.02
CA ASP A 175 0.70 14.56 5.28
C ASP A 175 1.22 13.27 4.65
N ILE A 176 1.62 13.32 3.38
CA ILE A 176 2.23 12.21 2.64
C ILE A 176 3.44 11.68 3.42
N LEU A 177 4.43 12.53 3.70
CA LEU A 177 5.66 12.11 4.38
C LEU A 177 5.42 11.62 5.81
N SER A 178 4.42 12.18 6.51
CA SER A 178 4.00 11.72 7.84
C SER A 178 3.43 10.31 7.83
N ARG A 179 2.65 9.97 6.79
CA ARG A 179 2.09 8.62 6.59
C ARG A 179 3.18 7.60 6.19
N PHE A 180 4.15 8.03 5.38
CA PHE A 180 5.26 7.17 4.97
C PHE A 180 6.23 6.83 6.10
N LYS A 181 6.32 7.67 7.13
CA LYS A 181 7.35 7.58 8.18
C LYS A 181 6.79 7.62 9.60
N SER A 182 5.52 7.22 9.78
CA SER A 182 4.87 7.23 11.10
C SER A 182 5.77 6.57 12.15
N GLY A 183 6.29 7.38 13.07
CA GLY A 183 7.18 6.94 14.16
C GLY A 183 8.64 7.44 14.11
N TYR A 184 9.07 8.20 13.09
CA TYR A 184 10.47 8.67 12.97
C TYR A 184 10.66 10.19 13.01
N SER A 185 9.66 10.98 12.62
CA SER A 185 9.71 12.45 12.66
C SER A 185 8.31 13.01 12.90
N THR A 186 8.23 14.10 13.64
CA THR A 186 6.98 14.84 13.89
C THR A 186 6.61 15.69 12.66
N PRO A 187 5.32 16.02 12.44
CA PRO A 187 4.92 16.90 11.34
C PRO A 187 5.68 18.23 11.30
N GLN A 188 6.02 18.81 12.46
CA GLN A 188 6.82 20.03 12.56
C GLN A 188 8.26 19.86 12.07
N GLU A 189 8.91 18.74 12.38
CA GLU A 189 10.25 18.43 11.87
C GLU A 189 10.23 18.25 10.36
N ILE A 190 9.19 17.59 9.84
CA ILE A 190 8.99 17.44 8.39
C ILE A 190 8.81 18.81 7.73
N LEU A 191 7.94 19.66 8.28
CA LEU A 191 7.71 21.01 7.76
C LEU A 191 9.00 21.85 7.73
N SER A 192 9.78 21.83 8.81
CA SER A 192 11.06 22.54 8.89
C SER A 192 12.06 22.04 7.84
N MET A 193 12.12 20.72 7.63
CA MET A 193 12.94 20.15 6.55
C MET A 193 12.45 20.61 5.18
N VAL A 194 11.14 20.63 4.95
CA VAL A 194 10.55 21.06 3.68
C VAL A 194 10.93 22.50 3.37
N GLU A 195 10.74 23.41 4.31
CA GLU A 195 11.08 24.83 4.13
C GLU A 195 12.57 25.03 3.84
N THR A 196 13.44 24.29 4.55
CA THR A 196 14.89 24.34 4.33
C THR A 196 15.27 23.87 2.93
N HIS A 197 14.72 22.74 2.48
CA HIS A 197 15.06 22.17 1.18
C HIS A 197 14.43 22.95 0.03
N VAL A 198 13.23 23.51 0.20
CA VAL A 198 12.62 24.42 -0.77
C VAL A 198 13.53 25.63 -1.02
N LYS A 199 13.98 26.28 0.07
CA LYS A 199 14.90 27.41 -0.05
C LYS A 199 16.22 27.02 -0.72
N MET A 200 16.83 25.92 -0.29
CA MET A 200 18.06 25.41 -0.89
C MET A 200 17.91 25.14 -2.40
N LEU A 201 16.85 24.44 -2.82
CA LEU A 201 16.62 24.12 -4.24
C LEU A 201 16.32 25.36 -5.09
N HIS A 202 15.67 26.36 -4.50
CA HIS A 202 15.44 27.66 -5.13
C HIS A 202 16.75 28.45 -5.30
N ASP A 203 17.57 28.52 -4.25
CA ASP A 203 18.83 29.27 -4.25
C ASP A 203 19.89 28.65 -5.18
N GLU A 204 19.96 27.32 -5.25
CA GLU A 204 20.94 26.58 -6.07
C GLU A 204 20.51 26.43 -7.55
N GLY A 205 19.23 26.66 -7.87
CA GLY A 205 18.69 26.54 -9.23
C GLY A 205 18.54 25.10 -9.76
N ARG A 206 17.74 24.94 -10.83
CA ARG A 206 17.36 23.61 -11.36
C ARG A 206 18.53 22.74 -11.83
N ASP A 207 19.59 23.35 -12.37
CA ASP A 207 20.73 22.64 -12.94
C ASP A 207 21.52 21.82 -11.90
N THR A 208 21.39 22.16 -10.61
CA THR A 208 22.11 21.48 -9.51
C THR A 208 21.33 20.31 -8.91
N TRP A 209 20.02 20.21 -9.20
CA TRP A 209 19.14 19.21 -8.60
C TRP A 209 19.62 17.75 -8.81
N PRO A 210 20.10 17.35 -10.00
CA PRO A 210 20.63 15.99 -10.20
C PRO A 210 21.82 15.69 -9.28
N ALA A 211 22.72 16.66 -9.10
CA ALA A 211 23.91 16.53 -8.27
C ALA A 211 23.54 16.44 -6.77
N ILE A 212 22.58 17.26 -6.32
CA ILE A 212 22.05 17.23 -4.96
C ILE A 212 21.43 15.86 -4.67
N MET A 213 20.55 15.38 -5.55
CA MET A 213 19.90 14.08 -5.39
C MET A 213 20.90 12.94 -5.36
N ASN A 214 21.86 12.91 -6.29
CA ASN A 214 22.91 11.89 -6.31
C ASN A 214 23.75 11.92 -5.03
N SER A 215 24.12 13.11 -4.54
CA SER A 215 24.87 13.26 -3.27
C SER A 215 24.11 12.66 -2.08
N LEU A 216 22.80 12.90 -2.02
CA LEU A 216 21.93 12.37 -0.97
C LEU A 216 21.76 10.84 -1.05
N THR A 217 21.84 10.23 -2.23
CA THR A 217 21.47 8.82 -2.43
C THR A 217 22.60 7.89 -2.87
N LYS A 218 23.82 8.38 -3.12
CA LYS A 218 24.92 7.57 -3.68
C LYS A 218 25.22 6.28 -2.89
N GLU A 219 25.06 6.33 -1.56
CA GLU A 219 25.35 5.20 -0.65
C GLU A 219 24.10 4.37 -0.32
N PHE A 220 22.94 4.71 -0.90
CA PHE A 220 21.69 4.03 -0.59
C PHE A 220 21.60 2.66 -1.24
N SER A 221 21.03 1.71 -0.49
CA SER A 221 20.57 0.45 -1.04
C SER A 221 19.45 0.67 -2.06
N VAL A 222 19.21 -0.32 -2.92
CA VAL A 222 18.10 -0.30 -3.89
C VAL A 222 16.76 -0.05 -3.18
N ALA A 223 16.52 -0.68 -2.03
CA ALA A 223 15.29 -0.49 -1.26
C ALA A 223 15.14 0.96 -0.74
N ALA A 224 16.23 1.58 -0.28
CA ALA A 224 16.23 2.98 0.15
C ALA A 224 15.97 3.93 -1.04
N LYS A 225 16.59 3.69 -2.20
CA LYS A 225 16.32 4.46 -3.43
C LYS A 225 14.87 4.31 -3.91
N LYS A 226 14.31 3.09 -3.90
CA LYS A 226 12.88 2.86 -4.18
C LYS A 226 11.98 3.62 -3.20
N THR A 227 12.37 3.73 -1.93
CA THR A 227 11.63 4.51 -0.92
C THR A 227 11.59 5.99 -1.27
N VAL A 228 12.72 6.58 -1.66
CA VAL A 228 12.81 7.98 -2.13
C VAL A 228 11.90 8.18 -3.35
N LEU A 229 11.98 7.27 -4.33
CA LEU A 229 11.17 7.35 -5.53
C LEU A 229 9.66 7.19 -5.24
N HIS A 230 9.30 6.40 -4.24
CA HIS A 230 7.91 6.23 -3.82
C HIS A 230 7.34 7.51 -3.19
N ALA A 231 8.14 8.27 -2.42
CA ALA A 231 7.74 9.57 -1.90
C ALA A 231 7.48 10.56 -3.06
N ALA A 232 8.40 10.62 -4.03
CA ALA A 232 8.26 11.43 -5.24
C ALA A 232 7.00 11.05 -6.05
N GLY A 233 6.79 9.77 -6.32
CA GLY A 233 5.62 9.30 -7.07
C GLY A 233 4.30 9.60 -6.35
N THR A 234 4.27 9.50 -5.02
CA THR A 234 3.05 9.84 -4.26
C THR A 234 2.76 11.33 -4.29
N MET A 235 3.80 12.18 -4.35
CA MET A 235 3.63 13.61 -4.53
C MET A 235 3.11 13.94 -5.94
N ALA A 236 3.53 13.22 -6.97
CA ALA A 236 2.96 13.35 -8.32
C ALA A 236 1.44 13.14 -8.29
N LEU A 237 0.98 12.07 -7.64
CA LEU A 237 -0.46 11.78 -7.45
C LEU A 237 -1.22 12.81 -6.59
N ALA A 238 -0.57 13.80 -5.99
CA ALA A 238 -1.18 14.64 -4.95
C ALA A 238 -2.23 15.62 -5.47
N ASP A 239 -2.17 16.02 -6.74
CA ASP A 239 -3.22 16.82 -7.40
C ASP A 239 -4.36 15.94 -7.93
N GLY A 240 -4.19 14.63 -7.81
CA GLY A 240 -5.13 13.62 -8.26
C GLY A 240 -4.98 13.28 -9.72
N THR A 241 -3.91 13.66 -10.43
CA THR A 241 -3.60 13.19 -11.78
C THR A 241 -2.24 12.48 -11.80
N PHE A 242 -2.05 11.49 -12.67
CA PHE A 242 -0.72 10.90 -12.92
C PHE A 242 -0.44 10.83 -14.41
N SER A 243 0.00 11.95 -14.95
CA SER A 243 0.24 12.22 -16.36
C SER A 243 1.51 11.55 -16.91
N GLU A 244 1.62 11.47 -18.24
CA GLU A 244 2.87 11.06 -18.91
C GLU A 244 4.06 11.96 -18.57
N GLU A 245 3.81 13.26 -18.31
CA GLU A 245 4.85 14.20 -17.91
C GLU A 245 5.44 13.83 -16.53
N GLU A 246 4.59 13.48 -15.57
CA GLU A 246 5.02 13.05 -14.25
C GLU A 246 5.74 11.70 -14.29
N GLN A 247 5.28 10.78 -15.13
CA GLN A 247 5.99 9.52 -15.38
C GLN A 247 7.41 9.77 -15.93
N THR A 248 7.55 10.76 -16.82
CA THR A 248 8.85 11.17 -17.37
C THR A 248 9.74 11.77 -16.28
N LYS A 249 9.23 12.69 -15.46
CA LYS A 249 9.96 13.29 -14.31
C LYS A 249 10.40 12.24 -13.29
N ILE A 250 9.56 11.25 -13.01
CA ILE A 250 9.90 10.13 -12.13
C ILE A 250 11.03 9.27 -12.73
N ALA A 251 11.01 9.04 -14.05
CA ALA A 251 12.09 8.32 -14.73
C ALA A 251 13.42 9.09 -14.68
N GLU A 252 13.38 10.43 -14.82
CA GLU A 252 14.56 11.30 -14.65
C GLU A 252 15.08 11.26 -13.21
N MET A 253 14.20 11.39 -12.22
CA MET A 253 14.53 11.28 -10.79
C MET A 253 15.20 9.93 -10.48
N ALA A 254 14.70 8.83 -11.05
CA ALA A 254 15.29 7.51 -10.90
C ALA A 254 16.75 7.46 -11.41
N GLN A 255 17.06 8.17 -12.49
CA GLN A 255 18.43 8.30 -12.98
C GLN A 255 19.28 9.12 -12.01
N TRP A 256 18.77 10.25 -11.48
CA TRP A 256 19.51 11.11 -10.55
C TRP A 256 19.87 10.41 -9.26
N ILE A 257 18.97 9.54 -8.74
CA ILE A 257 19.26 8.75 -7.54
C ILE A 257 20.10 7.50 -7.81
N GLY A 258 20.46 7.25 -9.07
CA GLY A 258 21.23 6.08 -9.51
C GLY A 258 20.48 4.77 -9.31
N LEU A 259 19.20 4.72 -9.68
CA LEU A 259 18.39 3.50 -9.70
C LEU A 259 18.40 2.89 -11.10
N ASP A 260 18.93 1.67 -11.24
CA ASP A 260 18.99 1.01 -12.54
C ASP A 260 17.60 0.78 -13.15
N LEU A 261 17.54 0.78 -14.49
CA LEU A 261 16.31 0.57 -15.25
C LEU A 261 15.54 -0.71 -14.85
N LYS A 262 16.26 -1.77 -14.45
CA LYS A 262 15.64 -3.01 -13.95
C LYS A 262 14.80 -2.74 -12.69
N TYR A 263 15.36 -2.01 -11.73
CA TYR A 263 14.71 -1.70 -10.46
C TYR A 263 13.67 -0.60 -10.60
N LEU A 264 13.84 0.34 -11.55
CA LEU A 264 12.80 1.29 -11.92
C LEU A 264 11.57 0.57 -12.48
N LYS A 265 11.75 -0.37 -13.41
CA LYS A 265 10.65 -1.19 -13.95
C LYS A 265 9.96 -2.04 -12.89
N GLU A 266 10.70 -2.46 -11.87
CA GLU A 266 10.14 -3.19 -10.72
C GLU A 266 9.33 -2.23 -9.84
N TRP A 267 9.89 -1.08 -9.50
CA TRP A 267 9.21 -0.02 -8.74
C TRP A 267 7.94 0.47 -9.43
N MET A 268 7.94 0.71 -10.74
CA MET A 268 6.73 1.15 -11.46
C MET A 268 5.59 0.14 -11.34
N ARG A 269 5.90 -1.16 -11.25
CA ARG A 269 4.90 -2.22 -11.08
C ARG A 269 4.38 -2.27 -9.64
N GLU A 270 5.25 -2.02 -8.67
CA GLU A 270 4.86 -1.88 -7.27
C GLU A 270 4.02 -0.62 -7.06
N PHE A 271 4.36 0.47 -7.76
CA PHE A 271 3.70 1.78 -7.66
C PHE A 271 2.34 1.83 -8.36
N ASP A 272 2.09 0.97 -9.37
CA ASP A 272 0.76 0.80 -10.01
C ASP A 272 -0.34 0.48 -8.97
N VAL A 273 0.03 -0.08 -7.81
CA VAL A 273 -0.89 -0.30 -6.68
C VAL A 273 -1.31 1.01 -6.02
N THR A 274 -0.36 1.93 -5.84
CA THR A 274 -0.61 3.27 -5.31
C THR A 274 -1.43 4.08 -6.31
N VAL A 275 -1.11 3.99 -7.60
CA VAL A 275 -1.89 4.60 -8.68
C VAL A 275 -3.32 4.04 -8.71
N THR A 276 -3.48 2.72 -8.65
CA THR A 276 -4.80 2.08 -8.56
C THR A 276 -5.56 2.52 -7.32
N HIS A 277 -4.89 2.65 -6.17
CA HIS A 277 -5.53 3.15 -4.96
C HIS A 277 -6.03 4.58 -5.15
N ALA A 278 -5.20 5.45 -5.74
CA ALA A 278 -5.56 6.81 -6.11
C ALA A 278 -6.78 6.84 -7.05
N GLU A 279 -6.79 6.03 -8.11
CA GLU A 279 -7.94 5.89 -9.04
C GLU A 279 -9.23 5.50 -8.30
N ILE A 280 -9.15 4.55 -7.37
CA ILE A 280 -10.32 4.12 -6.60
C ILE A 280 -10.79 5.24 -5.65
N MET A 281 -9.88 6.05 -5.12
CA MET A 281 -10.18 7.23 -4.30
C MET A 281 -10.75 8.41 -5.13
N GLY A 282 -10.85 8.27 -6.46
CA GLY A 282 -11.41 9.29 -7.35
C GLY A 282 -10.37 10.26 -7.94
N MET A 283 -9.09 9.90 -7.87
CA MET A 283 -8.02 10.60 -8.60
C MET A 283 -8.05 10.16 -10.08
N THR A 284 -7.85 11.10 -11.00
CA THR A 284 -7.64 10.89 -12.43
C THR A 284 -6.25 10.29 -12.73
N VAL A 285 -6.14 9.52 -13.81
CA VAL A 285 -4.88 9.03 -14.37
C VAL A 285 -5.03 9.20 -15.87
N GLU A 286 -4.12 9.96 -16.49
CA GLU A 286 -4.18 10.33 -17.92
C GLU A 286 -3.02 9.70 -18.70
#